data_AF-A0A5E4J5N2-F1
#
_entry.id   AF-A0A5E4J5N2-F1
#
_cell.length_a   1.000
_cell.length_b   1.000
_cell.length_c   1.000
_cell.angle_alpha   90.00
_cell.angle_beta   90.00
_cell.angle_gamma   90.00
#
_symmetry.space_group_name_H-M   'P 1'
#
loop_
_entity.id
_entity.type
_entity.pdbx_description
1 polymer ?
#
loop_
_entity_poly.entity_id
_entity_poly.type
_entity_poly.pdbx_seq_one_letter_code
_entity_poly.pdbx_strand_id
1 'polypeptide(L)'
;MRLILTIAAIMLIIGFAQAATLTVCENGCNYTSIQAAIYAAKLNDTIELYSGVYDGSAMLTKELKFVGKDTGSGEPIVKGDLYTSGHRYSLKGFGFNAVKIYPSSYSEDKDSLYYWIGKANEYHSAKSNSKAVEAISNALKIDPQNVVAWNRKGIYLDAQGRREEAVECYDNALKIDPSYAPSLGNKGADLYNLGNYEEAVSYVDKANSADPRSLFYYSTKALALMKMAKFDDALTTIDAAIMQQPRNADYWNTKSTILFSYGKYEESLAAIDKSLDINPSQSGVWQSKGLVLQTMGRNTEADSAFAKASDLGYVG
;
A
#
# COMPACT_ATOMS: atom_id res chain seq x y z
N MET A 1 -1.62 25.52 -59.82
CA MET A 1 -0.69 26.43 -59.12
C MET A 1 -1.20 26.62 -57.69
N ARG A 2 -0.49 26.04 -56.73
CA ARG A 2 -0.41 26.46 -55.32
C ARG A 2 -1.70 26.92 -54.62
N LEU A 3 -2.35 25.98 -53.92
CA LEU A 3 -2.71 26.14 -52.50
C LEU A 3 -3.09 24.74 -51.93
N ILE A 4 -2.09 23.94 -51.53
CA ILE A 4 -1.84 23.66 -50.09
C ILE A 4 -2.92 22.67 -49.59
N LEU A 5 -2.86 21.35 -49.82
CA LEU A 5 -1.78 20.40 -49.48
C LEU A 5 -1.42 20.34 -47.98
N THR A 6 -2.26 20.89 -47.08
CA THR A 6 -2.00 20.87 -45.63
C THR A 6 -3.23 20.52 -44.78
N ILE A 7 -3.94 19.44 -45.12
CA ILE A 7 -4.80 18.74 -44.13
C ILE A 7 -4.60 17.22 -44.20
N ALA A 8 -4.12 16.67 -45.33
CA ALA A 8 -3.94 15.23 -45.51
C ALA A 8 -2.58 14.67 -45.04
N ALA A 9 -1.72 15.46 -44.37
CA ALA A 9 -0.37 15.05 -43.98
C ALA A 9 0.01 15.33 -42.51
N ILE A 10 -0.96 15.64 -41.64
CA ILE A 10 -0.76 15.68 -40.18
C ILE A 10 -2.00 15.07 -39.53
N MET A 11 -2.07 13.74 -39.50
CA MET A 11 -2.82 12.94 -38.51
C MET A 11 -2.49 11.44 -38.71
N LEU A 12 -1.25 11.14 -39.10
CA LEU A 12 -0.57 9.94 -38.61
C LEU A 12 0.25 10.42 -37.40
N ILE A 13 0.23 9.64 -36.32
CA ILE A 13 0.82 9.90 -34.99
C ILE A 13 -0.17 10.52 -33.98
N ILE A 14 -1.41 10.02 -33.90
CA ILE A 14 -1.99 9.63 -32.61
C ILE A 14 -2.80 8.36 -32.88
N GLY A 15 -2.23 7.19 -32.56
CA GLY A 15 -2.97 5.94 -32.62
C GLY A 15 -4.08 5.98 -31.56
N PHE A 16 -5.29 6.37 -31.94
CA PHE A 16 -6.48 6.05 -31.16
C PHE A 16 -6.65 4.54 -31.22
N ALA A 17 -6.12 3.82 -30.22
CA ALA A 17 -6.41 2.41 -30.05
C ALA A 17 -7.93 2.27 -29.91
N GLN A 18 -8.54 1.52 -30.82
CA GLN A 18 -9.97 1.22 -30.77
C GLN A 18 -10.25 0.38 -29.52
N ALA A 19 -11.29 0.76 -28.76
CA ALA A 19 -11.68 0.03 -27.55
C ALA A 19 -11.96 -1.44 -27.88
N ALA A 20 -11.31 -2.34 -27.14
CA ALA A 20 -11.45 -3.78 -27.29
C ALA A 20 -12.42 -4.35 -26.24
N THR A 21 -12.97 -5.53 -26.54
CA THR A 21 -13.71 -6.32 -25.55
C THR A 21 -12.84 -7.48 -25.11
N LEU A 22 -12.55 -7.57 -23.81
CA LEU A 22 -11.81 -8.67 -23.19
C LEU A 22 -12.81 -9.61 -22.52
N THR A 23 -12.90 -10.84 -23.03
CA THR A 23 -13.87 -11.83 -22.54
C THR A 23 -13.27 -12.67 -21.41
N VAL A 24 -14.03 -12.81 -20.33
CA VAL A 24 -13.69 -13.62 -19.16
C VAL A 24 -14.64 -14.81 -19.06
N CYS A 25 -14.02 -15.98 -18.95
CA CYS A 25 -14.65 -17.29 -18.81
C CYS A 25 -15.33 -17.87 -20.06
N GLU A 26 -14.53 -18.34 -21.02
CA GLU A 26 -15.01 -19.39 -21.95
C GLU A 26 -14.95 -20.79 -21.31
N ASN A 27 -14.04 -21.03 -20.33
CA ASN A 27 -13.94 -22.25 -19.51
C ASN A 27 -13.21 -21.97 -18.17
N GLY A 28 -13.68 -22.52 -17.05
CA GLY A 28 -12.96 -22.53 -15.77
C GLY A 28 -13.04 -21.23 -14.95
N CYS A 29 -14.25 -20.71 -14.73
CA CYS A 29 -14.47 -19.42 -14.06
C CYS A 29 -13.83 -19.39 -12.66
N ASN A 30 -12.91 -18.44 -12.45
CA ASN A 30 -12.47 -18.05 -11.13
C ASN A 30 -12.13 -16.57 -11.10
N TYR A 31 -11.99 -16.05 -9.89
CA TYR A 31 -11.76 -14.65 -9.63
C TYR A 31 -10.48 -14.09 -10.28
N THR A 32 -9.46 -14.91 -10.40
CA THR A 32 -8.14 -14.58 -10.94
C THR A 32 -8.20 -14.17 -12.41
N SER A 33 -9.13 -14.75 -13.18
CA SER A 33 -9.37 -14.37 -14.58
C SER A 33 -9.96 -12.97 -14.76
N ILE A 34 -10.77 -12.49 -13.80
CA ILE A 34 -11.28 -11.12 -13.79
C ILE A 34 -10.12 -10.15 -13.55
N GLN A 35 -9.27 -10.43 -12.56
CA GLN A 35 -8.11 -9.60 -12.23
C GLN A 35 -7.10 -9.51 -13.40
N ALA A 36 -6.88 -10.63 -14.10
CA ALA A 36 -6.02 -10.67 -15.28
C ALA A 36 -6.56 -9.80 -16.43
N ALA A 37 -7.87 -9.86 -16.69
CA ALA A 37 -8.52 -9.02 -17.69
C ALA A 37 -8.43 -7.53 -17.34
N ILE A 38 -8.60 -7.16 -16.06
CA ILE A 38 -8.42 -5.78 -15.58
C ILE A 38 -7.01 -5.24 -15.86
N TYR A 39 -5.98 -6.06 -15.62
CA TYR A 39 -4.61 -5.64 -15.89
C TYR A 39 -4.33 -5.48 -17.38
N ALA A 40 -4.84 -6.41 -18.20
CA ALA A 40 -4.65 -6.41 -19.65
C ALA A 40 -5.44 -5.31 -20.38
N ALA A 41 -6.58 -4.88 -19.83
CA ALA A 41 -7.46 -3.89 -20.45
C ALA A 41 -6.81 -2.50 -20.56
N LYS A 42 -7.04 -1.81 -21.68
CA LYS A 42 -6.68 -0.40 -21.91
C LYS A 42 -7.81 0.52 -21.46
N LEU A 43 -7.52 1.83 -21.38
CA LEU A 43 -8.53 2.84 -21.08
C LEU A 43 -9.65 2.78 -22.13
N ASN A 44 -10.91 2.70 -21.68
CA ASN A 44 -12.13 2.51 -22.47
C ASN A 44 -12.42 1.08 -23.00
N ASP A 45 -11.57 0.09 -22.71
CA ASP A 45 -11.90 -1.30 -23.02
C ASP A 45 -13.12 -1.77 -22.19
N THR A 46 -13.80 -2.79 -22.73
CA THR A 46 -14.94 -3.43 -22.08
C THR A 46 -14.55 -4.84 -21.64
N ILE A 47 -14.84 -5.22 -20.41
CA ILE A 47 -14.68 -6.58 -19.90
C ILE A 47 -16.03 -7.30 -19.98
N GLU A 48 -16.11 -8.39 -20.74
CA GLU A 48 -17.31 -9.22 -20.87
C GLU A 48 -17.21 -10.42 -19.93
N LEU A 49 -18.17 -10.60 -19.01
CA LEU A 49 -18.23 -11.72 -18.07
C LEU A 49 -19.34 -12.70 -18.46
N TYR A 50 -19.03 -13.98 -18.59
CA TYR A 50 -20.03 -15.02 -18.87
C TYR A 50 -20.81 -15.40 -17.60
N SER A 51 -21.98 -16.01 -17.77
CA SER A 51 -22.78 -16.52 -16.65
C SER A 51 -21.99 -17.55 -15.82
N GLY A 52 -22.06 -17.45 -14.48
CA GLY A 52 -21.29 -18.27 -13.54
C GLY A 52 -21.08 -17.60 -12.18
N VAL A 53 -20.61 -18.34 -11.18
CA VAL A 53 -20.29 -17.81 -9.84
C VAL A 53 -18.79 -17.53 -9.72
N TYR A 54 -18.42 -16.31 -9.34
CA TYR A 54 -17.04 -15.85 -9.15
C TYR A 54 -16.83 -15.51 -7.67
N ASP A 55 -16.17 -16.39 -6.92
CA ASP A 55 -15.86 -16.19 -5.50
C ASP A 55 -14.51 -15.45 -5.31
N GLY A 56 -14.51 -14.23 -4.74
CA GLY A 56 -13.29 -13.46 -4.46
C GLY A 56 -13.40 -11.94 -4.70
N SER A 57 -12.31 -11.18 -4.47
CA SER A 57 -12.27 -9.70 -4.62
C SER A 57 -11.04 -9.17 -5.39
N ALA A 58 -11.16 -8.11 -6.21
CA ALA A 58 -10.21 -7.69 -7.27
C ALA A 58 -9.99 -6.20 -7.19
N MET A 59 -8.78 -5.79 -7.53
CA MET A 59 -8.43 -4.40 -7.65
C MET A 59 -8.59 -3.92 -9.10
N LEU A 60 -9.53 -3.00 -9.31
CA LEU A 60 -9.64 -2.10 -10.44
C LEU A 60 -8.54 -1.04 -10.36
N THR A 61 -7.59 -1.10 -11.27
CA THR A 61 -6.50 -0.12 -11.36
C THR A 61 -6.81 1.05 -12.29
N LYS A 62 -7.96 1.00 -12.99
CA LYS A 62 -8.37 2.00 -14.00
C LYS A 62 -9.89 1.93 -14.22
N GLU A 63 -10.46 2.97 -14.81
CA GLU A 63 -11.89 3.02 -15.16
C GLU A 63 -12.14 2.15 -16.40
N LEU A 64 -12.97 1.12 -16.25
CA LEU A 64 -13.26 0.11 -17.27
C LEU A 64 -14.77 -0.10 -17.37
N LYS A 65 -15.24 -0.43 -18.57
CA LYS A 65 -16.62 -0.87 -18.78
C LYS A 65 -16.71 -2.36 -18.55
N PHE A 66 -17.84 -2.81 -18.05
CA PHE A 66 -18.09 -4.23 -17.88
C PHE A 66 -19.51 -4.58 -18.33
N VAL A 67 -19.64 -5.74 -18.96
CA VAL A 67 -20.92 -6.27 -19.47
C VAL A 67 -21.03 -7.75 -19.13
N GLY A 68 -22.23 -8.21 -18.80
CA GLY A 68 -22.53 -9.62 -18.59
C GLY A 68 -23.06 -10.26 -19.88
N LYS A 69 -22.73 -11.53 -20.11
CA LYS A 69 -23.25 -12.35 -21.20
C LYS A 69 -23.90 -13.62 -20.66
N ASP A 70 -25.21 -13.74 -20.86
CA ASP A 70 -25.96 -14.94 -20.48
C ASP A 70 -25.56 -16.13 -21.37
N THR A 71 -25.19 -17.24 -20.77
CA THR A 71 -24.94 -18.51 -21.48
C THR A 71 -25.91 -19.62 -21.09
N GLY A 72 -27.04 -19.26 -20.47
CA GLY A 72 -28.11 -20.18 -20.08
C GLY A 72 -28.07 -20.61 -18.62
N SER A 73 -27.14 -20.09 -17.80
CA SER A 73 -27.05 -20.35 -16.37
C SER A 73 -27.50 -19.18 -15.47
N GLY A 74 -28.00 -18.10 -16.09
CA GLY A 74 -28.49 -16.89 -15.41
C GLY A 74 -27.49 -15.74 -15.47
N GLU A 75 -27.66 -14.74 -14.60
CA GLU A 75 -26.70 -13.63 -14.52
C GLU A 75 -25.36 -14.13 -13.93
N PRO A 76 -24.21 -13.57 -14.34
CA PRO A 76 -22.97 -13.75 -13.59
C PRO A 76 -23.20 -13.40 -12.12
N ILE A 77 -22.61 -14.11 -11.17
CA ILE A 77 -22.74 -13.83 -9.73
C ILE A 77 -21.33 -13.66 -9.17
N VAL A 78 -20.94 -12.44 -8.83
CA VAL A 78 -19.67 -12.18 -8.14
C VAL A 78 -19.92 -12.17 -6.64
N LYS A 79 -19.42 -13.19 -5.94
CA LYS A 79 -19.48 -13.32 -4.47
C LYS A 79 -18.22 -12.71 -3.86
N GLY A 80 -18.12 -11.41 -4.01
CA GLY A 80 -17.05 -10.56 -3.48
C GLY A 80 -17.01 -9.23 -4.21
N ASP A 81 -15.94 -8.46 -3.98
CA ASP A 81 -15.94 -7.03 -4.29
C ASP A 81 -14.91 -6.65 -5.35
N LEU A 82 -15.32 -5.86 -6.34
CA LEU A 82 -14.37 -5.09 -7.14
C LEU A 82 -14.02 -3.82 -6.38
N TYR A 83 -12.72 -3.56 -6.23
CA TYR A 83 -12.16 -2.45 -5.49
C TYR A 83 -11.37 -1.53 -6.41
N THR A 84 -11.63 -0.23 -6.49
CA THR A 84 -10.54 0.70 -6.90
C THR A 84 -9.77 1.16 -5.67
N SER A 85 -8.75 2.00 -5.84
CA SER A 85 -8.28 2.89 -4.77
C SER A 85 -9.40 3.84 -4.33
N GLY A 86 -10.41 3.30 -3.64
CA GLY A 86 -11.53 4.05 -3.07
C GLY A 86 -12.93 3.45 -3.23
N HIS A 87 -13.25 2.64 -4.24
CA HIS A 87 -14.65 2.25 -4.54
C HIS A 87 -14.90 0.75 -4.42
N ARG A 88 -16.09 0.33 -3.97
CA ARG A 88 -16.58 -1.06 -4.04
C ARG A 88 -17.68 -1.15 -5.09
N TYR A 89 -17.56 -2.06 -6.05
CA TYR A 89 -18.61 -2.30 -7.05
C TYR A 89 -19.29 -3.63 -6.75
N SER A 90 -20.63 -3.63 -6.82
CA SER A 90 -21.44 -4.85 -6.80
C SER A 90 -22.07 -5.05 -8.17
N LEU A 91 -22.29 -6.32 -8.52
CA LEU A 91 -22.95 -6.66 -9.77
C LEU A 91 -24.47 -6.66 -9.55
N LYS A 92 -25.23 -5.98 -10.43
CA LYS A 92 -26.69 -6.02 -10.46
C LYS A 92 -27.16 -6.09 -11.91
N GLY A 93 -27.61 -7.24 -12.39
CA GLY A 93 -27.96 -7.46 -13.79
C GLY A 93 -26.76 -7.84 -14.69
N PHE A 94 -26.99 -7.85 -16.01
CA PHE A 94 -25.95 -7.96 -17.07
C PHE A 94 -25.09 -6.69 -17.25
N GLY A 95 -25.12 -5.77 -16.29
CA GLY A 95 -24.32 -4.56 -16.31
C GLY A 95 -23.74 -4.31 -14.92
N PHE A 96 -22.51 -3.79 -14.89
CA PHE A 96 -22.04 -3.11 -13.69
C PHE A 96 -22.70 -1.75 -13.67
N ASN A 97 -23.91 -1.70 -13.12
CA ASN A 97 -24.36 -0.44 -12.58
C ASN A 97 -23.37 -0.12 -11.47
N ALA A 98 -22.67 1.01 -11.59
CA ALA A 98 -22.02 1.60 -10.45
C ALA A 98 -23.13 1.77 -9.39
N VAL A 99 -23.24 0.81 -8.48
CA VAL A 99 -23.86 1.10 -7.20
C VAL A 99 -22.92 2.15 -6.65
N LYS A 100 -23.40 3.39 -6.66
CA LYS A 100 -22.71 4.54 -6.13
C LYS A 100 -22.61 4.36 -4.62
N ILE A 101 -21.84 3.37 -4.18
CA ILE A 101 -21.19 3.43 -2.89
C ILE A 101 -20.06 4.39 -3.20
N TYR A 102 -20.30 5.65 -2.83
CA TYR A 102 -19.30 6.69 -2.89
C TYR A 102 -17.97 6.08 -2.45
N PRO A 103 -16.85 6.41 -3.12
CA PRO A 103 -15.59 6.24 -2.44
C PRO A 103 -15.74 6.96 -1.11
N SER A 104 -14.93 6.65 -0.10
CA SER A 104 -14.82 7.54 1.05
C SER A 104 -14.63 9.01 0.60
N SER A 105 -15.73 9.75 0.42
CA SER A 105 -15.80 11.12 -0.06
C SER A 105 -17.25 11.58 0.05
N TYR A 106 -17.62 11.91 1.29
CA TYR A 106 -18.64 12.91 1.59
C TYR A 106 -20.11 12.45 1.48
N SER A 107 -20.59 11.86 2.57
CA SER A 107 -21.98 12.09 2.99
C SER A 107 -22.03 13.48 3.61
N GLU A 108 -22.94 14.37 3.22
CA GLU A 108 -23.19 15.61 4.01
C GLU A 108 -23.99 15.32 5.28
N ASP A 109 -24.62 14.15 5.34
CA ASP A 109 -25.33 13.68 6.50
C ASP A 109 -24.34 13.31 7.62
N LYS A 110 -24.44 14.08 8.71
CA LYS A 110 -23.61 13.96 9.91
C LYS A 110 -23.95 12.73 10.76
N ASP A 111 -25.06 12.05 10.47
CA ASP A 111 -25.42 10.80 11.13
C ASP A 111 -24.80 9.59 10.40
N SER A 112 -24.18 9.81 9.25
CA SER A 112 -23.49 8.77 8.47
C SER A 112 -22.10 8.46 9.03
N LEU A 113 -21.84 7.17 9.25
CA LEU A 113 -20.49 6.65 9.54
C LEU A 113 -19.46 7.14 8.51
N TYR A 114 -19.83 7.16 7.22
CA TYR A 114 -18.93 7.48 6.12
C TYR A 114 -18.58 8.97 6.06
N TYR A 115 -19.46 9.86 6.53
CA TYR A 115 -19.13 11.28 6.68
C TYR A 115 -17.93 11.45 7.60
N TRP A 116 -18.01 10.83 8.78
CA TRP A 116 -16.99 10.95 9.81
C TRP A 116 -15.67 10.28 9.44
N ILE A 117 -15.70 9.12 8.78
CA ILE A 117 -14.49 8.50 8.21
C ILE A 117 -13.85 9.41 7.15
N GLY A 118 -14.66 9.99 6.25
CA GLY A 118 -14.18 10.92 5.23
C GLY A 118 -13.52 12.16 5.83
N LYS A 119 -14.17 12.79 6.83
CA LYS A 119 -13.60 13.93 7.56
C LYS A 119 -12.31 13.58 8.28
N ALA A 120 -12.25 12.40 8.88
CA ALA A 120 -11.03 11.96 9.55
C ALA A 120 -9.85 11.82 8.58
N ASN A 121 -10.08 11.23 7.40
CA ASN A 121 -9.06 11.11 6.36
C ASN A 121 -8.60 12.50 5.87
N GLU A 122 -9.55 13.42 5.61
CA GLU A 122 -9.26 14.80 5.20
C GLU A 122 -8.38 15.52 6.24
N TYR A 123 -8.75 15.44 7.52
CA TYR A 123 -7.96 16.04 8.59
C TYR A 123 -6.57 15.42 8.72
N HIS A 124 -6.43 14.11 8.55
CA HIS A 124 -5.13 13.45 8.59
C HIS A 124 -4.24 13.88 7.41
N SER A 125 -4.80 13.96 6.20
CA SER A 125 -4.07 14.48 5.02
C SER A 125 -3.64 15.93 5.21
N ALA A 126 -4.44 16.73 5.91
CA ALA A 126 -4.09 18.10 6.31
C ALA A 126 -3.16 18.17 7.55
N LYS A 127 -2.57 17.04 7.99
CA LYS A 127 -1.73 16.90 9.19
C LYS A 127 -2.40 17.35 10.50
N SER A 128 -3.71 17.48 10.50
CA SER A 128 -4.54 17.85 11.65
C SER A 128 -4.99 16.59 12.41
N ASN A 129 -4.02 15.81 12.90
CA ASN A 129 -4.29 14.47 13.46
C ASN A 129 -5.27 14.49 14.65
N SER A 130 -5.26 15.54 15.48
CA SER A 130 -6.21 15.65 16.60
C SER A 130 -7.66 15.70 16.12
N LYS A 131 -7.94 16.47 15.05
CA LYS A 131 -9.27 16.52 14.41
C LYS A 131 -9.61 15.20 13.71
N ALA A 132 -8.60 14.52 13.16
CA ALA A 132 -8.78 13.19 12.57
C ALA A 132 -9.24 12.16 13.62
N VAL A 133 -8.63 12.17 14.81
CA VAL A 133 -9.02 11.29 15.93
C VAL A 133 -10.43 11.62 16.44
N GLU A 134 -10.80 12.90 16.51
CA GLU A 134 -12.15 13.30 16.89
C GLU A 134 -13.19 12.80 15.88
N ALA A 135 -12.96 13.06 14.59
CA ALA A 135 -13.85 12.65 13.52
C ALA A 135 -14.01 11.13 13.46
N ILE A 136 -12.91 10.36 13.51
CA ILE A 136 -13.00 8.90 13.49
C ILE A 136 -13.64 8.34 14.76
N SER A 137 -13.57 9.05 15.88
CA SER A 137 -14.29 8.67 17.11
C SER A 137 -15.79 8.87 16.98
N ASN A 138 -16.25 9.88 16.23
CA ASN A 138 -17.68 10.02 15.90
C ASN A 138 -18.17 8.92 14.96
N ALA A 139 -17.34 8.49 14.00
CA ALA A 139 -17.61 7.29 13.21
C ALA A 139 -17.82 6.06 14.12
N LEU A 140 -16.94 5.85 15.10
CA LEU A 140 -17.05 4.74 16.05
C LEU A 140 -18.22 4.85 17.04
N LYS A 141 -18.80 6.04 17.26
CA LYS A 141 -20.06 6.17 18.02
C LYS A 141 -21.26 5.65 17.21
N ILE A 142 -21.22 5.79 15.89
CA ILE A 142 -22.27 5.31 14.99
C ILE A 142 -22.14 3.80 14.78
N ASP A 143 -20.92 3.33 14.51
CA ASP A 143 -20.63 1.90 14.37
C ASP A 143 -19.40 1.51 15.22
N PRO A 144 -19.62 1.05 16.46
CA PRO A 144 -18.55 0.58 17.34
C PRO A 144 -17.85 -0.69 16.86
N GLN A 145 -18.44 -1.42 15.91
CA GLN A 145 -17.91 -2.68 15.37
C GLN A 145 -17.12 -2.45 14.06
N ASN A 146 -16.85 -1.21 13.69
CA ASN A 146 -16.13 -0.91 12.47
C ASN A 146 -14.61 -1.15 12.61
N VAL A 147 -14.13 -2.30 12.12
CA VAL A 147 -12.71 -2.68 12.13
C VAL A 147 -11.82 -1.60 11.48
N VAL A 148 -12.25 -1.04 10.34
CA VAL A 148 -11.48 -0.04 9.59
C VAL A 148 -11.36 1.27 10.37
N ALA A 149 -12.43 1.71 11.04
CA ALA A 149 -12.41 2.93 11.83
C ALA A 149 -11.52 2.80 13.07
N TRP A 150 -11.53 1.64 13.75
CA TRP A 150 -10.59 1.36 14.84
C TRP A 150 -9.14 1.38 14.37
N ASN A 151 -8.84 0.72 13.24
CA ASN A 151 -7.50 0.76 12.65
C ASN A 151 -7.04 2.18 12.30
N ARG A 152 -7.91 2.98 11.68
CA ARG A 152 -7.60 4.38 11.33
C ARG A 152 -7.37 5.25 12.56
N LYS A 153 -8.16 5.05 13.61
CA LYS A 153 -7.95 5.75 14.88
C LYS A 153 -6.56 5.48 15.44
N GLY A 154 -6.10 4.23 15.39
CA GLY A 154 -4.74 3.87 15.77
C GLY A 154 -3.69 4.62 14.96
N ILE A 155 -3.80 4.61 13.62
CA ILE A 155 -2.87 5.33 12.72
C ILE A 155 -2.81 6.83 13.06
N TYR A 156 -3.95 7.46 13.35
CA TYR A 156 -3.99 8.89 13.66
C TYR A 156 -3.43 9.23 15.05
N LEU A 157 -3.45 8.27 15.98
CA LEU A 157 -2.85 8.39 17.30
C LEU A 157 -1.32 8.18 17.23
N ASP A 158 -0.84 7.20 16.47
CA ASP A 158 0.61 7.04 16.21
C ASP A 158 1.19 8.29 15.52
N ALA A 159 0.47 8.87 14.56
CA ALA A 159 0.87 10.12 13.94
C ALA A 159 0.89 11.34 14.90
N GLN A 160 0.40 11.19 16.15
CA GLN A 160 0.55 12.15 17.25
C GLN A 160 1.62 11.73 18.28
N GLY A 161 2.30 10.60 18.08
CA GLY A 161 3.21 9.98 19.02
C GLY A 161 2.53 9.21 20.16
N ARG A 162 1.21 9.04 20.12
CA ARG A 162 0.40 8.39 21.18
C ARG A 162 0.27 6.89 20.90
N ARG A 163 1.40 6.19 20.90
CA ARG A 163 1.50 4.81 20.39
C ARG A 163 0.84 3.77 21.28
N GLU A 164 0.85 3.96 22.59
CA GLU A 164 0.15 3.08 23.53
C GLU A 164 -1.36 3.09 23.24
N GLU A 165 -1.94 4.28 23.05
CA GLU A 165 -3.36 4.41 22.68
C GLU A 165 -3.64 3.89 21.26
N ALA A 166 -2.68 3.99 20.35
CA ALA A 166 -2.78 3.41 19.02
C ALA A 166 -2.87 1.88 19.09
N VAL A 167 -2.02 1.25 19.90
CA VAL A 167 -2.05 -0.20 20.18
C VAL A 167 -3.40 -0.64 20.73
N GLU A 168 -3.98 0.10 21.68
CA GLU A 168 -5.33 -0.19 22.20
C GLU A 168 -6.40 -0.13 21.09
N CYS A 169 -6.29 0.81 20.15
CA CYS A 169 -7.22 0.91 19.02
C CYS A 169 -7.10 -0.30 18.09
N TYR A 170 -5.88 -0.76 17.79
CA TYR A 170 -5.69 -1.99 17.02
C TYR A 170 -6.22 -3.22 17.76
N ASP A 171 -6.06 -3.29 19.08
CA ASP A 171 -6.63 -4.37 19.88
C ASP A 171 -8.16 -4.41 19.80
N ASN A 172 -8.82 -3.26 19.75
CA ASN A 172 -10.26 -3.22 19.50
C ASN A 172 -10.62 -3.68 18.08
N ALA A 173 -9.85 -3.31 17.05
CA ALA A 173 -10.04 -3.84 15.71
C ALA A 173 -9.87 -5.36 15.66
N LEU A 174 -8.84 -5.90 16.33
CA LEU A 174 -8.50 -7.33 16.35
C LEU A 174 -9.42 -8.17 17.23
N LYS A 175 -10.12 -7.57 18.20
CA LYS A 175 -11.23 -8.24 18.90
C LYS A 175 -12.40 -8.52 17.97
N ILE A 176 -12.62 -7.66 16.97
CA ILE A 176 -13.73 -7.77 16.01
C ILE A 176 -13.33 -8.68 14.85
N ASP A 177 -12.15 -8.44 14.25
CA ASP A 177 -11.55 -9.30 13.22
C ASP A 177 -10.10 -9.64 13.60
N PRO A 178 -9.87 -10.82 14.21
CA PRO A 178 -8.54 -11.26 14.62
C PRO A 178 -7.53 -11.42 13.48
N SER A 179 -7.99 -11.47 12.23
CA SER A 179 -7.18 -11.68 11.03
C SER A 179 -6.96 -10.40 10.21
N TYR A 180 -7.41 -9.24 10.71
CA TYR A 180 -7.28 -7.99 9.98
C TYR A 180 -5.82 -7.54 9.86
N ALA A 181 -5.18 -7.92 8.74
CA ALA A 181 -3.76 -7.74 8.47
C ALA A 181 -3.24 -6.31 8.70
N PRO A 182 -3.95 -5.23 8.31
CA PRO A 182 -3.50 -3.87 8.58
C PRO A 182 -3.34 -3.56 10.07
N SER A 183 -4.27 -4.00 10.92
CA SER A 183 -4.16 -3.76 12.37
C SER A 183 -3.10 -4.64 13.03
N LEU A 184 -2.92 -5.88 12.56
CA LEU A 184 -1.82 -6.73 13.02
C LEU A 184 -0.46 -6.07 12.72
N GLY A 185 -0.25 -5.62 11.48
CA GLY A 185 1.01 -5.03 11.07
C GLY A 185 1.27 -3.65 11.69
N ASN A 186 0.25 -2.79 11.77
CA ASN A 186 0.38 -1.48 12.42
C ASN A 186 0.64 -1.62 13.93
N LYS A 187 -0.04 -2.56 14.60
CA LYS A 187 0.27 -2.90 15.99
C LYS A 187 1.72 -3.36 16.13
N GLY A 188 2.20 -4.22 15.23
CA GLY A 188 3.60 -4.64 15.21
C GLY A 188 4.58 -3.47 15.05
N ALA A 189 4.28 -2.51 14.18
CA ALA A 189 5.08 -1.31 13.99
C ALA A 189 5.14 -0.42 15.24
N ASP A 190 4.00 -0.19 15.89
CA ASP A 190 3.95 0.62 17.11
C ASP A 190 4.61 -0.08 18.30
N LEU A 191 4.45 -1.41 18.42
CA LEU A 191 5.18 -2.20 19.41
C LEU A 191 6.70 -2.12 19.21
N TYR A 192 7.18 -2.15 17.96
CA TYR A 192 8.60 -1.93 17.66
C TYR A 192 9.06 -0.55 18.16
N ASN A 193 8.28 0.49 17.86
CA ASN A 193 8.60 1.86 18.28
C ASN A 193 8.55 2.06 19.80
N LEU A 194 7.76 1.25 20.51
CA LEU A 194 7.68 1.19 21.97
C LEU A 194 8.79 0.32 22.60
N GLY A 195 9.59 -0.38 21.80
CA GLY A 195 10.67 -1.25 22.28
C GLY A 195 10.25 -2.70 22.57
N ASN A 196 9.01 -3.08 22.28
CA ASN A 196 8.47 -4.43 22.49
C ASN A 196 8.75 -5.30 21.25
N TYR A 197 10.03 -5.62 21.02
CA TYR A 197 10.50 -6.21 19.75
C TYR A 197 9.98 -7.64 19.51
N GLU A 198 9.90 -8.48 20.55
CA GLU A 198 9.39 -9.84 20.44
C GLU A 198 7.92 -9.87 20.00
N GLU A 199 7.09 -9.02 20.61
CA GLU A 199 5.69 -8.91 20.22
C GLU A 199 5.54 -8.28 18.83
N ALA A 200 6.38 -7.30 18.48
CA ALA A 200 6.40 -6.71 17.15
C ALA A 200 6.60 -7.79 16.07
N VAL A 201 7.60 -8.67 16.23
CA VAL A 201 7.84 -9.79 15.31
C VAL A 201 6.62 -10.71 15.23
N SER A 202 6.05 -11.09 16.38
CA SER A 202 4.87 -11.97 16.45
C SER A 202 3.66 -11.39 15.71
N TYR A 203 3.36 -10.11 15.90
CA TYR A 203 2.23 -9.46 15.22
C TYR A 203 2.47 -9.23 13.73
N VAL A 204 3.70 -8.91 13.32
CA VAL A 204 4.05 -8.83 11.89
C VAL A 204 3.94 -10.21 11.22
N ASP A 205 4.36 -11.29 11.88
CA ASP A 205 4.22 -12.65 11.32
C ASP A 205 2.76 -13.06 11.16
N LYS A 206 1.89 -12.67 12.10
CA LYS A 206 0.43 -12.82 11.94
C LYS A 206 -0.09 -12.00 10.77
N ALA A 207 0.36 -10.74 10.61
CA ALA A 207 -0.05 -9.88 9.50
C ALA A 207 0.33 -10.49 8.14
N ASN A 208 1.57 -10.98 8.02
CA ASN A 208 2.07 -11.66 6.83
C ASN A 208 1.34 -12.98 6.57
N SER A 209 0.93 -13.70 7.61
CA SER A 209 0.12 -14.92 7.45
C SER A 209 -1.30 -14.61 6.95
N ALA A 210 -1.87 -13.50 7.40
CA ALA A 210 -3.20 -13.03 6.98
C ALA A 210 -3.21 -12.42 5.57
N ASP A 211 -2.13 -11.74 5.17
CA ASP A 211 -1.90 -11.28 3.79
C ASP A 211 -0.47 -11.59 3.32
N PRO A 212 -0.23 -12.79 2.78
CA PRO A 212 1.10 -13.23 2.33
C PRO A 212 1.70 -12.41 1.20
N ARG A 213 0.89 -11.57 0.53
CA ARG A 213 1.35 -10.70 -0.56
C ARG A 213 1.77 -9.32 -0.07
N SER A 214 1.42 -8.95 1.16
CA SER A 214 1.82 -7.69 1.76
C SER A 214 3.27 -7.78 2.24
N LEU A 215 4.17 -7.09 1.56
CA LEU A 215 5.57 -6.96 1.98
C LEU A 215 5.78 -5.75 2.90
N PHE A 216 4.72 -5.01 3.21
CA PHE A 216 4.78 -3.72 3.87
C PHE A 216 5.46 -3.76 5.25
N TYR A 217 5.29 -4.85 5.99
CA TYR A 217 5.76 -4.98 7.37
C TYR A 217 7.10 -5.73 7.53
N TYR A 218 7.73 -6.18 6.43
CA TYR A 218 9.00 -6.93 6.49
C TYR A 218 10.14 -6.12 7.09
N SER A 219 10.22 -4.81 6.78
CA SER A 219 11.22 -3.93 7.39
C SER A 219 11.06 -3.84 8.90
N THR A 220 9.83 -3.76 9.41
CA THR A 220 9.55 -3.74 10.84
C THR A 220 10.05 -5.00 11.52
N LYS A 221 9.76 -6.19 10.96
CA LYS A 221 10.27 -7.46 11.50
C LYS A 221 11.79 -7.50 11.49
N ALA A 222 12.42 -7.15 10.38
CA ALA A 222 13.88 -7.18 10.26
C ALA A 222 14.56 -6.22 11.25
N LEU A 223 14.03 -5.00 11.42
CA LEU A 223 14.53 -4.04 12.39
C LEU A 223 14.30 -4.49 13.84
N ALA A 224 13.15 -5.12 14.15
CA ALA A 224 12.89 -5.68 15.47
C ALA A 224 13.90 -6.81 15.80
N LEU A 225 14.14 -7.72 14.86
CA LEU A 225 15.15 -8.78 15.01
C LEU A 225 16.56 -8.20 15.21
N MET A 226 16.92 -7.16 14.47
CA MET A 226 18.19 -6.43 14.65
C MET A 226 18.30 -5.82 16.06
N LYS A 227 17.24 -5.20 16.58
CA LYS A 227 17.23 -4.65 17.95
C LYS A 227 17.39 -5.72 19.02
N MET A 228 17.02 -6.96 18.72
CA MET A 228 17.26 -8.14 19.56
C MET A 228 18.63 -8.81 19.29
N ALA A 229 19.52 -8.17 18.52
CA ALA A 229 20.81 -8.70 18.08
C ALA A 229 20.73 -10.03 17.28
N LYS A 230 19.57 -10.36 16.70
CA LYS A 230 19.37 -11.51 15.82
C LYS A 230 19.67 -11.13 14.37
N PHE A 231 20.92 -10.80 14.11
CA PHE A 231 21.34 -10.22 12.83
C PHE A 231 21.12 -11.14 11.63
N ASP A 232 21.40 -12.44 11.75
CA ASP A 232 21.20 -13.39 10.66
C ASP A 232 19.72 -13.56 10.29
N ASP A 233 18.83 -13.62 11.28
CA ASP A 233 17.38 -13.68 11.06
C ASP A 233 16.87 -12.37 10.42
N ALA A 234 17.40 -11.23 10.85
CA ALA A 234 17.07 -9.91 10.30
C ALA A 234 17.48 -9.81 8.81
N LEU A 235 18.71 -10.23 8.48
CA LEU A 235 19.22 -10.26 7.11
C LEU A 235 18.42 -11.22 6.23
N THR A 236 18.13 -12.43 6.74
CA THR A 236 17.29 -13.40 6.03
C THR A 236 15.90 -12.83 5.73
N THR A 237 15.31 -12.13 6.71
CA THR A 237 13.98 -11.51 6.55
C THR A 237 13.99 -10.42 5.49
N ILE A 238 14.96 -9.50 5.53
CA ILE A 238 14.99 -8.39 4.58
C ILE A 238 15.41 -8.85 3.18
N ASP A 239 16.28 -9.85 3.07
CA ASP A 239 16.68 -10.43 1.78
C ASP A 239 15.51 -11.14 1.10
N ALA A 240 14.63 -11.79 1.85
CA ALA A 240 13.37 -12.33 1.31
C ALA A 240 12.48 -11.23 0.72
N ALA A 241 12.37 -10.08 1.37
CA ALA A 241 11.61 -8.94 0.85
C ALA A 241 12.25 -8.32 -0.40
N ILE A 242 13.59 -8.21 -0.42
CA ILE A 242 14.36 -7.71 -1.58
C ILE A 242 14.22 -8.65 -2.78
N MET A 243 14.22 -9.97 -2.58
CA MET A 243 14.03 -10.93 -3.67
C MET A 243 12.69 -10.72 -4.39
N GLN A 244 11.64 -10.35 -3.65
CA GLN A 244 10.31 -10.09 -4.21
C GLN A 244 10.18 -8.68 -4.81
N GLN A 245 10.82 -7.68 -4.20
CA GLN A 245 10.81 -6.30 -4.67
C GLN A 245 12.23 -5.71 -4.73
N PRO A 246 13.05 -6.10 -5.72
CA PRO A 246 14.46 -5.71 -5.78
C PRO A 246 14.67 -4.22 -6.05
N ARG A 247 13.63 -3.52 -6.52
CA ARG A 247 13.61 -2.07 -6.78
C ARG A 247 12.96 -1.25 -5.66
N ASN A 248 12.80 -1.83 -4.47
CA ASN A 248 12.35 -1.07 -3.30
C ASN A 248 13.58 -0.51 -2.56
N ALA A 249 13.78 0.81 -2.63
CA ALA A 249 14.94 1.47 -2.03
C ALA A 249 14.96 1.36 -0.49
N ASP A 250 13.78 1.32 0.15
CA ASP A 250 13.66 1.27 1.61
C ASP A 250 14.14 -0.07 2.16
N TYR A 251 13.97 -1.18 1.41
CA TYR A 251 14.50 -2.48 1.83
C TYR A 251 16.02 -2.53 1.80
N TRP A 252 16.65 -1.93 0.78
CA TRP A 252 18.10 -1.80 0.72
C TRP A 252 18.64 -0.91 1.85
N ASN A 253 17.93 0.18 2.19
CA ASN A 253 18.29 1.02 3.34
C ASN A 253 18.07 0.31 4.69
N THR A 254 17.04 -0.52 4.79
CA THR A 254 16.83 -1.36 5.98
C THR A 254 17.97 -2.38 6.12
N LYS A 255 18.36 -3.03 5.02
CA LYS A 255 19.48 -3.96 4.98
C LYS A 255 20.79 -3.29 5.40
N SER A 256 21.09 -2.08 4.91
CA SER A 256 22.29 -1.37 5.33
C SER A 256 22.29 -1.04 6.83
N THR A 257 21.15 -0.61 7.37
CA THR A 257 21.00 -0.35 8.81
C THR A 257 21.31 -1.59 9.66
N ILE A 258 20.84 -2.76 9.20
CA ILE A 258 21.12 -4.06 9.85
C ILE A 258 22.61 -4.40 9.76
N LEU A 259 23.22 -4.27 8.57
CA LEU A 259 24.63 -4.57 8.35
C LEU A 259 25.55 -3.65 9.15
N PHE A 260 25.23 -2.35 9.22
CA PHE A 260 25.96 -1.39 10.05
C PHE A 260 25.92 -1.79 11.52
N SER A 261 24.73 -2.12 12.03
CA SER A 261 24.54 -2.56 13.43
C SER A 261 25.24 -3.90 13.71
N TYR A 262 25.40 -4.73 12.69
CA TYR A 262 26.14 -5.99 12.78
C TYR A 262 27.67 -5.81 12.67
N GLY A 263 28.16 -4.59 12.36
CA GLY A 263 29.58 -4.31 12.18
C GLY A 263 30.13 -4.63 10.77
N LYS A 264 29.27 -4.90 9.79
CA LYS A 264 29.65 -5.19 8.40
C LYS A 264 29.58 -3.92 7.55
N TYR A 265 30.54 -3.03 7.76
CA TYR A 265 30.48 -1.66 7.22
C TYR A 265 30.59 -1.58 5.69
N GLU A 266 31.44 -2.39 5.07
CA GLU A 266 31.59 -2.46 3.61
C GLU A 266 30.29 -2.95 2.94
N GLU A 267 29.68 -4.01 3.48
CA GLU A 267 28.41 -4.55 2.98
C GLU A 267 27.27 -3.55 3.19
N SER A 268 27.28 -2.83 4.33
CA SER A 268 26.33 -1.75 4.61
C SER A 268 26.44 -0.64 3.57
N LEU A 269 27.66 -0.20 3.24
CA LEU A 269 27.90 0.81 2.23
C LEU A 269 27.40 0.36 0.85
N ALA A 270 27.64 -0.89 0.47
CA ALA A 270 27.13 -1.45 -0.78
C ALA A 270 25.59 -1.48 -0.83
N ALA A 271 24.92 -1.81 0.29
CA ALA A 271 23.46 -1.77 0.38
C ALA A 271 22.92 -0.33 0.31
N ILE A 272 23.61 0.64 0.92
CA ILE A 272 23.31 2.07 0.79
C ILE A 272 23.42 2.52 -0.68
N ASP A 273 24.50 2.14 -1.36
CA ASP A 273 24.70 2.48 -2.76
C ASP A 273 23.57 1.92 -3.63
N LYS A 274 23.11 0.68 -3.36
CA LYS A 274 21.92 0.12 -4.03
C LYS A 274 20.64 0.90 -3.74
N SER A 275 20.43 1.34 -2.51
CA SER A 275 19.26 2.17 -2.17
C SER A 275 19.28 3.50 -2.92
N LEU A 276 20.44 4.16 -2.97
CA LEU A 276 20.63 5.45 -3.64
C LEU A 276 20.62 5.34 -5.18
N ASP A 277 21.08 4.23 -5.75
CA ASP A 277 20.95 3.92 -7.18
C ASP A 277 19.47 3.85 -7.60
N ILE A 278 18.60 3.33 -6.72
CA ILE A 278 17.16 3.23 -6.96
C ILE A 278 16.48 4.58 -6.72
N ASN A 279 16.78 5.23 -5.59
CA ASN A 279 16.21 6.52 -5.22
C ASN A 279 17.28 7.45 -4.62
N PRO A 280 17.86 8.35 -5.44
CA PRO A 280 18.96 9.22 -5.03
C PRO A 280 18.53 10.45 -4.22
N SER A 281 17.24 10.72 -4.08
CA SER A 281 16.73 11.91 -3.36
C SER A 281 16.49 11.67 -1.87
N GLN A 282 16.78 10.47 -1.36
CA GLN A 282 16.58 10.14 0.04
C GLN A 282 17.68 10.75 0.92
N SER A 283 17.41 11.94 1.45
CA SER A 283 18.33 12.70 2.30
C SER A 283 18.82 11.88 3.51
N GLY A 284 17.93 11.11 4.15
CA GLY A 284 18.29 10.23 5.27
C GLY A 284 19.26 9.10 4.90
N VAL A 285 19.20 8.56 3.69
CA VAL A 285 20.12 7.50 3.25
C VAL A 285 21.52 8.06 2.97
N TRP A 286 21.61 9.29 2.45
CA TRP A 286 22.88 10.01 2.35
C TRP A 286 23.50 10.29 3.73
N GLN A 287 22.68 10.63 4.72
CA GLN A 287 23.15 10.75 6.11
C GLN A 287 23.72 9.42 6.60
N SER A 288 23.00 8.31 6.42
CA SER A 288 23.49 6.97 6.78
C SER A 288 24.80 6.62 6.06
N LYS A 289 24.94 7.00 4.79
CA LYS A 289 26.18 6.83 4.01
C LYS A 289 27.35 7.54 4.69
N GLY A 290 27.17 8.80 5.07
CA GLY A 290 28.19 9.56 5.77
C GLY A 290 28.61 8.92 7.09
N LEU A 291 27.65 8.45 7.90
CA LEU A 291 27.93 7.77 9.17
C LEU A 291 28.74 6.48 8.99
N VAL A 292 28.40 5.66 7.99
CA VAL A 292 29.13 4.43 7.67
C VAL A 292 30.56 4.75 7.24
N LEU A 293 30.74 5.72 6.31
CA LEU A 293 32.05 6.13 5.82
C LEU A 293 32.93 6.72 6.92
N GLN A 294 32.35 7.52 7.82
CA GLN A 294 33.05 8.07 8.98
C GLN A 294 33.52 6.96 9.92
N THR A 295 32.67 5.96 10.18
CA THR A 295 33.02 4.80 11.01
C THR A 295 34.18 4.01 10.40
N MET A 296 34.27 3.96 9.07
CA MET A 296 35.38 3.34 8.33
C MET A 296 36.63 4.23 8.22
N GLY A 297 36.62 5.46 8.75
CA GLY A 297 37.72 6.43 8.65
C GLY A 297 37.84 7.13 7.28
N ARG A 298 36.85 7.00 6.40
CA ARG A 298 36.83 7.60 5.05
C ARG A 298 36.23 9.01 5.09
N ASN A 299 36.89 9.90 5.86
CA ASN A 299 36.32 11.19 6.25
C ASN A 299 35.93 12.10 5.07
N THR A 300 36.75 12.20 4.02
CA THR A 300 36.44 13.06 2.87
C THR A 300 35.18 12.62 2.11
N GLU A 301 34.96 11.31 2.01
CA GLU A 301 33.76 10.76 1.36
C GLU A 301 32.54 10.91 2.28
N ALA A 302 32.73 10.78 3.59
CA ALA A 302 31.70 11.04 4.58
C ALA A 302 31.19 12.49 4.51
N ASP A 303 32.11 13.47 4.48
CA ASP A 303 31.77 14.89 4.34
C ASP A 303 30.98 15.18 3.06
N SER A 304 31.35 14.52 1.96
CA SER A 304 30.62 14.63 0.69
C SER A 304 29.20 14.07 0.79
N ALA A 305 29.03 12.93 1.49
CA ALA A 305 27.72 12.32 1.71
C ALA A 305 26.83 13.18 2.63
N PHE A 306 27.39 13.74 3.71
CA PHE A 306 26.68 14.66 4.60
C PHE A 306 26.26 15.95 3.90
N ALA A 307 27.14 16.53 3.08
CA ALA A 307 26.80 17.69 2.26
C ALA A 307 25.61 17.37 1.34
N LYS A 308 25.63 16.19 0.70
CA LYS A 308 24.52 15.76 -0.15
C LYS A 308 23.21 15.55 0.62
N ALA A 309 23.28 15.02 1.85
CA ALA A 309 22.12 14.89 2.72
C ALA A 309 21.52 16.26 3.06
N SER A 310 22.37 17.23 3.42
CA SER A 310 21.98 18.62 3.71
C SER A 310 21.35 19.32 2.50
N ASP A 311 21.95 19.17 1.31
CA ASP A 311 21.41 19.73 0.06
C ASP A 311 20.00 19.18 -0.27
N LEU A 312 19.72 17.94 0.13
CA LEU A 312 18.41 17.30 -0.01
C LEU A 312 17.46 17.60 1.15
N GLY A 313 17.82 18.52 2.05
CA GLY A 313 16.99 18.97 3.16
C GLY A 313 16.93 17.99 4.33
N TYR A 314 17.99 17.22 4.59
CA TYR A 314 18.07 16.44 5.83
C TYR A 314 18.02 17.36 7.05
N VAL A 315 17.04 17.15 7.91
CA VAL A 315 16.87 17.80 9.21
C VAL A 315 16.90 16.69 10.26
N GLY A 316 18.07 16.39 10.77
CA GLY A 316 18.31 15.41 11.82
C GLY A 316 19.38 15.87 12.78
#